data_AF-A0A538T9Z8-F1
#
_entry.id   AF-A0A538T9Z8-F1
#
_cell.length_a   1.000
_cell.length_b   1.000
_cell.length_c   1.000
_cell.angle_alpha   90.00
_cell.angle_beta   90.00
_cell.angle_gamma   90.00
#
_symmetry.space_group_name_H-M   'P 1'
#
loop_
_entity.id
_entity.type
_entity.pdbx_description
1 polymer ?
#
loop_
_entity_poly.entity_id
_entity_poly.type
_entity_poly.pdbx_seq_one_letter_code
_entity_poly.pdbx_strand_id
1 'polypeptide(L)'
;MVAKDVTRLWEELRHRDAEEKLGWITQLAQNPTEESIEVLLDVLQQESWFLRDQAARVLATMGESVLEPLVQYLGSGLWYTRASAVLALGRMGNPRAAAPLVEMLKDPNRTVRDAVWDALLLLCRNELATRELAQAFETLPERAKRFALDGLVERDPEVAGRVLLHMEDRAGEADAGGAAAAGDPLGVGEPDEAKQAAR
;
A
#
# COMPACT_ATOMS: atom_id res chain seq x y z
N MET A 1 -28.52 13.88 3.03
CA MET A 1 -28.76 14.67 1.80
C MET A 1 -27.92 14.16 0.61
N VAL A 2 -26.80 13.47 0.88
CA VAL A 2 -25.81 12.93 -0.09
C VAL A 2 -26.37 11.94 -1.14
N ALA A 3 -27.26 11.02 -0.76
CA ALA A 3 -27.73 9.96 -1.66
C ALA A 3 -28.49 10.43 -2.92
N LYS A 4 -29.03 11.66 -2.94
CA LYS A 4 -29.77 12.17 -4.09
C LYS A 4 -28.86 12.61 -5.24
N ASP A 5 -27.65 13.09 -4.93
CA ASP A 5 -26.73 13.61 -5.94
C ASP A 5 -25.92 12.49 -6.62
N VAL A 6 -25.48 11.48 -5.87
CA VAL A 6 -24.82 10.28 -6.43
C VAL A 6 -25.76 9.50 -7.35
N THR A 7 -27.01 9.31 -6.94
CA THR A 7 -28.03 8.63 -7.76
C THR A 7 -28.27 9.39 -9.07
N ARG A 8 -28.33 10.73 -8.99
CA ARG A 8 -28.50 11.57 -10.16
C ARG A 8 -27.30 11.47 -11.11
N LEU A 9 -26.07 11.53 -10.60
CA LEU A 9 -24.86 11.40 -11.42
C LEU A 9 -24.82 10.04 -12.14
N TRP A 10 -25.22 8.96 -11.46
CA TRP A 10 -25.35 7.64 -12.06
C TRP A 10 -26.45 7.54 -13.11
N GLU A 11 -27.61 8.14 -12.88
CA GLU A 11 -28.69 8.22 -13.87
C GLU A 11 -28.26 8.98 -15.12
N GLU A 12 -27.51 10.07 -14.95
CA GLU A 12 -26.93 10.83 -16.06
C GLU A 12 -25.86 10.02 -16.82
N LEU A 13 -25.16 9.09 -16.14
CA LEU A 13 -24.10 8.28 -16.74
C LEU A 13 -24.64 7.05 -17.48
N ARG A 14 -25.65 6.36 -16.94
CA ARG A 14 -26.07 5.04 -17.45
C ARG A 14 -26.58 5.04 -18.90
N HIS A 15 -27.06 6.19 -19.37
CA HIS A 15 -27.66 6.34 -20.70
C HIS A 15 -26.67 6.86 -21.76
N ARG A 16 -25.45 7.23 -21.34
CA ARG A 16 -24.39 7.76 -22.21
C ARG A 16 -23.62 6.64 -22.91
N ASP A 17 -23.06 6.95 -24.07
CA ASP A 17 -22.15 6.05 -24.75
C ASP A 17 -20.75 6.04 -24.09
N ALA A 18 -19.84 5.18 -24.58
CA ALA A 18 -18.52 5.03 -23.97
C ALA A 18 -17.65 6.30 -24.07
N GLU A 19 -17.81 7.11 -25.12
CA GLU A 19 -17.03 8.33 -25.34
C GLU A 19 -17.52 9.45 -24.42
N GLU A 20 -18.84 9.59 -24.29
CA GLU A 20 -19.46 10.52 -23.35
C GLU A 20 -19.15 10.16 -21.90
N LYS A 21 -19.17 8.86 -21.54
CA LYS A 21 -18.76 8.38 -20.21
C LYS A 21 -17.29 8.70 -19.95
N LEU A 22 -16.41 8.54 -20.93
CA LEU A 22 -14.99 8.89 -20.81
C LEU A 22 -14.79 10.39 -20.55
N GLY A 23 -15.44 11.24 -21.33
CA GLY A 23 -15.40 12.69 -21.16
C GLY A 23 -15.84 13.10 -19.75
N TRP A 24 -16.88 12.45 -19.25
CA TRP A 24 -17.39 12.67 -17.90
C TRP A 24 -16.44 12.18 -16.80
N ILE A 25 -15.88 10.96 -16.89
CA ILE A 25 -14.86 10.44 -15.96
C ILE A 25 -13.68 11.42 -15.87
N THR A 26 -13.25 11.96 -17.01
CA THR A 26 -12.15 12.92 -17.08
C THR A 26 -12.52 14.25 -16.43
N GLN A 27 -13.77 14.70 -16.55
CA GLN A 27 -14.24 15.93 -15.90
C GLN A 27 -14.30 15.80 -14.38
N LEU A 28 -14.68 14.64 -13.84
CA LEU A 28 -14.67 14.41 -12.40
C LEU A 28 -13.28 14.56 -11.77
N ALA A 29 -12.22 14.28 -12.54
CA ALA A 29 -10.85 14.50 -12.09
C ALA A 29 -10.56 15.98 -11.80
N GLN A 30 -11.21 16.90 -12.50
CA GLN A 30 -10.96 18.34 -12.40
C GLN A 30 -11.63 18.96 -11.17
N ASN A 31 -12.73 18.37 -10.69
CA ASN A 31 -13.48 18.83 -9.52
C ASN A 31 -13.82 17.64 -8.61
N PRO A 32 -12.82 17.05 -7.92
CA PRO A 32 -13.03 15.90 -7.06
C PRO A 32 -13.92 16.28 -5.85
N THR A 33 -15.10 15.67 -5.78
CA THR A 33 -15.96 15.68 -4.58
C THR A 33 -16.07 14.26 -4.00
N GLU A 34 -16.56 14.13 -2.77
CA GLU A 34 -16.81 12.82 -2.15
C GLU A 34 -17.79 11.98 -3.00
N GLU A 35 -18.81 12.60 -3.57
CA GLU A 35 -19.75 11.96 -4.50
C GLU A 35 -19.08 11.52 -5.80
N SER A 36 -18.12 12.31 -6.30
CA SER A 36 -17.36 11.97 -7.50
C SER A 36 -16.50 10.74 -7.28
N ILE A 37 -15.93 10.60 -6.08
CA ILE A 37 -15.16 9.41 -5.68
C ILE A 37 -16.08 8.18 -5.65
N GLU A 38 -17.24 8.28 -5.03
CA GLU A 38 -18.21 7.17 -4.97
C GLU A 38 -18.62 6.69 -6.37
N VAL A 39 -18.94 7.60 -7.28
CA VAL A 39 -19.33 7.20 -8.65
C VAL A 39 -18.15 6.57 -9.40
N LEU A 40 -16.94 7.10 -9.27
CA LEU A 40 -15.76 6.50 -9.91
C LEU A 40 -15.45 5.11 -9.36
N LEU A 41 -15.67 4.87 -8.08
CA LEU A 41 -15.54 3.54 -7.46
C LEU A 41 -16.58 2.55 -8.01
N ASP A 42 -17.82 2.99 -8.20
CA ASP A 42 -18.85 2.17 -8.84
C ASP A 42 -18.53 1.87 -10.32
N VAL A 43 -17.89 2.82 -11.04
CA VAL A 43 -17.41 2.57 -12.41
C VAL A 43 -16.41 1.41 -12.43
N LEU A 44 -15.55 1.26 -11.41
CA LEU A 44 -14.63 0.12 -11.28
C LEU A 44 -15.36 -1.24 -11.19
N GLN A 45 -16.64 -1.26 -10.84
CA GLN A 45 -17.42 -2.48 -10.64
C GLN A 45 -18.30 -2.87 -11.83
N GLN A 46 -18.88 -1.89 -12.52
CA GLN A 46 -20.03 -2.13 -13.39
C GLN A 46 -19.72 -1.90 -14.87
N GLU A 47 -18.62 -1.23 -15.20
CA GLU A 47 -18.36 -0.76 -16.55
C GLU A 47 -17.36 -1.63 -17.34
N SER A 48 -17.19 -1.29 -18.61
CA SER A 48 -16.22 -1.95 -19.51
C SER A 48 -14.79 -1.83 -18.99
N TRP A 49 -13.90 -2.75 -19.40
CA TRP A 49 -12.49 -2.73 -19.01
C TRP A 49 -11.82 -1.37 -19.29
N PHE A 50 -12.18 -0.73 -20.40
CA PHE A 50 -11.66 0.56 -20.81
C PHE A 50 -12.04 1.66 -19.83
N LEU A 51 -13.34 1.78 -19.51
CA LEU A 51 -13.81 2.79 -18.55
C LEU A 51 -13.28 2.53 -17.13
N ARG A 52 -13.12 1.26 -16.74
CA ARG A 52 -12.50 0.88 -15.47
C ARG A 52 -11.04 1.30 -15.38
N ASP A 53 -10.25 1.11 -16.44
CA ASP A 53 -8.87 1.61 -16.46
C ASP A 53 -8.81 3.13 -16.35
N GLN A 54 -9.72 3.84 -17.01
CA GLN A 54 -9.79 5.31 -16.98
C GLN A 54 -10.20 5.82 -15.60
N ALA A 55 -11.22 5.23 -14.98
CA ALA A 55 -11.61 5.56 -13.61
C ALA A 55 -10.47 5.27 -12.62
N ALA A 56 -9.75 4.15 -12.76
CA ALA A 56 -8.58 3.85 -11.92
C ALA A 56 -7.46 4.89 -12.08
N ARG A 57 -7.22 5.40 -13.29
CA ARG A 57 -6.26 6.50 -13.52
C ARG A 57 -6.72 7.79 -12.86
N VAL A 58 -7.99 8.15 -13.02
CA VAL A 58 -8.55 9.36 -12.42
C VAL A 58 -8.49 9.29 -10.90
N LEU A 59 -8.92 8.18 -10.29
CA LEU A 59 -8.81 7.96 -8.84
C LEU A 59 -7.36 8.10 -8.37
N ALA A 60 -6.39 7.51 -9.08
CA ALA A 60 -4.98 7.66 -8.72
C ALA A 60 -4.50 9.13 -8.68
N THR A 61 -5.03 9.99 -9.57
CA THR A 61 -4.69 11.44 -9.57
C THR A 61 -5.33 12.23 -8.44
N MET A 62 -6.37 11.68 -7.77
CA MET A 62 -7.01 12.32 -6.63
C MET A 62 -6.20 12.19 -5.33
N GLY A 63 -5.21 11.30 -5.29
CA GLY A 63 -4.24 11.19 -4.20
C GLY A 63 -4.79 10.57 -2.91
N GLU A 64 -4.36 11.10 -1.75
CA GLU A 64 -4.64 10.52 -0.42
C GLU A 64 -6.13 10.35 -0.13
N SER A 65 -6.99 11.25 -0.62
CA SER A 65 -8.44 11.24 -0.31
C SER A 65 -9.16 9.97 -0.78
N VAL A 66 -8.58 9.24 -1.74
CA VAL A 66 -9.15 8.00 -2.26
C VAL A 66 -8.40 6.74 -1.77
N LEU A 67 -7.37 6.88 -0.95
CA LEU A 67 -6.58 5.76 -0.45
C LEU A 67 -7.46 4.78 0.35
N GLU A 68 -8.09 5.23 1.43
CA GLU A 68 -8.93 4.39 2.27
C GLU A 68 -10.13 3.79 1.50
N PRO A 69 -10.87 4.55 0.67
CA PRO A 69 -11.91 3.97 -0.19
C PRO A 69 -11.39 2.88 -1.14
N LEU A 70 -10.25 3.09 -1.79
CA LEU A 70 -9.65 2.08 -2.69
C LEU A 70 -9.17 0.84 -1.94
N VAL A 71 -8.61 1.01 -0.73
CA VAL A 71 -8.20 -0.13 0.13
C VAL A 71 -9.41 -0.96 0.53
N GLN A 72 -10.56 -0.35 0.83
CA GLN A 72 -11.80 -1.11 1.09
C GLN A 72 -12.24 -1.91 -0.15
N TYR A 73 -12.00 -1.37 -1.35
CA TYR A 73 -12.36 -2.02 -2.62
C TYR A 73 -11.41 -3.16 -3.02
N LEU A 74 -10.26 -3.31 -2.37
CA LEU A 74 -9.40 -4.48 -2.56
C LEU A 74 -10.08 -5.79 -2.15
N GLY A 75 -11.06 -5.75 -1.24
CA GLY A 75 -11.84 -6.91 -0.82
C GLY A 75 -13.19 -7.05 -1.51
N SER A 76 -13.58 -6.13 -2.39
CA SER A 76 -14.96 -6.02 -2.88
C SER A 76 -15.14 -6.57 -4.30
N GLY A 77 -16.33 -7.12 -4.56
CA GLY A 77 -16.80 -7.43 -5.90
C GLY A 77 -16.04 -8.55 -6.64
N LEU A 78 -16.10 -8.47 -7.97
CA LEU A 78 -15.51 -9.45 -8.88
C LEU A 78 -14.00 -9.21 -9.04
N TRP A 79 -13.28 -10.22 -9.56
CA TRP A 79 -11.82 -10.16 -9.70
C TRP A 79 -11.34 -8.91 -10.44
N TYR A 80 -12.13 -8.45 -11.41
CA TYR A 80 -11.77 -7.32 -12.24
C TYR A 80 -11.93 -5.98 -11.50
N THR A 81 -12.79 -5.89 -10.49
CA THR A 81 -12.92 -4.73 -9.59
C THR A 81 -11.68 -4.63 -8.72
N ARG A 82 -11.30 -5.74 -8.08
CA ARG A 82 -10.11 -5.79 -7.23
C ARG A 82 -8.86 -5.45 -8.02
N ALA A 83 -8.72 -6.00 -9.23
CA ALA A 83 -7.60 -5.66 -10.13
C ALA A 83 -7.57 -4.16 -10.47
N SER A 84 -8.71 -3.53 -10.75
CA SER A 84 -8.76 -2.09 -11.02
C SER A 84 -8.40 -1.24 -9.79
N ALA A 85 -8.85 -1.63 -8.59
CA ALA A 85 -8.49 -0.95 -7.35
C ALA A 85 -6.99 -1.09 -7.04
N VAL A 86 -6.41 -2.28 -7.24
CA VAL A 86 -4.97 -2.54 -7.16
C VAL A 86 -4.18 -1.61 -8.09
N LEU A 87 -4.59 -1.51 -9.35
CA LEU A 87 -3.92 -0.64 -10.33
C LEU A 87 -4.03 0.85 -9.95
N ALA A 88 -5.17 1.28 -9.43
CA ALA A 88 -5.35 2.66 -8.96
C ALA A 88 -4.38 2.98 -7.81
N LEU A 89 -4.28 2.10 -6.81
CA LEU A 89 -3.35 2.24 -5.68
C LEU A 89 -1.88 2.26 -6.11
N GLY A 90 -1.48 1.35 -7.02
CA GLY A 90 -0.12 1.34 -7.56
C GLY A 90 0.23 2.63 -8.32
N ARG A 91 -0.70 3.13 -9.14
CA ARG A 91 -0.53 4.39 -9.89
C ARG A 91 -0.52 5.62 -8.99
N MET A 92 -1.25 5.60 -7.87
CA MET A 92 -1.25 6.67 -6.89
C MET A 92 0.14 6.85 -6.26
N GLY A 93 0.93 5.78 -6.16
CA GLY A 93 2.30 5.85 -5.65
C GLY A 93 2.40 6.18 -4.16
N ASN A 94 1.28 6.02 -3.43
CA ASN A 94 1.19 6.32 -2.02
C ASN A 94 1.85 5.21 -1.18
N PRO A 95 2.90 5.50 -0.38
CA PRO A 95 3.59 4.51 0.45
C PRO A 95 2.66 3.68 1.35
N ARG A 96 1.57 4.27 1.86
CA ARG A 96 0.59 3.59 2.72
C ARG A 96 -0.17 2.47 2.00
N ALA A 97 -0.12 2.43 0.66
CA ALA A 97 -0.70 1.35 -0.13
C ALA A 97 0.16 0.07 -0.14
N ALA A 98 1.41 0.10 0.32
CA ALA A 98 2.32 -1.04 0.28
C ALA A 98 1.72 -2.28 0.99
N ALA A 99 1.41 -2.18 2.29
CA ALA A 99 0.88 -3.31 3.05
C ALA A 99 -0.46 -3.85 2.49
N PRO A 100 -1.46 -3.03 2.16
CA PRO A 100 -2.67 -3.51 1.48
C PRO A 100 -2.41 -4.24 0.16
N LEU A 101 -1.47 -3.75 -0.67
CA LEU A 101 -1.11 -4.39 -1.93
C LEU A 101 -0.39 -5.72 -1.72
N VAL A 102 0.50 -5.81 -0.72
CA VAL A 102 1.17 -7.07 -0.36
C VAL A 102 0.18 -8.14 0.04
N GLU A 103 -0.86 -7.79 0.80
CA GLU A 103 -1.93 -8.73 1.15
C GLU A 103 -2.66 -9.29 -0.07
N MET A 104 -2.72 -8.55 -1.17
CA MET A 104 -3.36 -8.99 -2.42
C MET A 104 -2.52 -9.98 -3.24
N LEU A 105 -1.25 -10.23 -2.88
CA LEU A 105 -0.45 -11.30 -3.48
C LEU A 105 -1.06 -12.70 -3.24
N LYS A 106 -1.93 -12.84 -2.23
CA LYS A 106 -2.65 -14.08 -1.93
C LYS A 106 -4.01 -14.19 -2.63
N ASP A 107 -4.40 -13.22 -3.47
CA ASP A 107 -5.70 -13.25 -4.14
C ASP A 107 -5.86 -14.55 -4.94
N PRO A 108 -7.04 -15.21 -4.88
CA PRO A 108 -7.25 -16.47 -5.60
C PRO A 108 -7.18 -16.30 -7.13
N ASN A 109 -7.46 -15.11 -7.64
CA ASN A 109 -7.46 -14.83 -9.07
C ASN A 109 -6.06 -14.43 -9.55
N ARG A 110 -5.55 -15.16 -10.54
CA ARG A 110 -4.23 -14.90 -11.13
C ARG A 110 -4.11 -13.49 -11.72
N THR A 111 -5.13 -12.98 -12.41
CA THR A 111 -5.11 -11.65 -13.01
C THR A 111 -5.01 -10.54 -11.97
N VAL A 112 -5.62 -10.73 -10.80
CA VAL A 112 -5.44 -9.81 -9.66
C VAL A 112 -4.00 -9.85 -9.18
N ARG A 113 -3.42 -11.04 -8.96
CA ARG A 113 -2.01 -11.16 -8.54
C ARG A 113 -1.04 -10.55 -9.55
N ASP A 114 -1.29 -10.72 -10.85
CA ASP A 114 -0.48 -10.08 -11.90
C ASP A 114 -0.58 -8.55 -11.82
N ALA A 115 -1.79 -8.01 -11.62
CA ALA A 115 -1.99 -6.57 -11.39
C ALA A 115 -1.31 -6.06 -10.11
N VAL A 116 -1.23 -6.88 -9.05
CA VAL A 116 -0.52 -6.52 -7.81
C VAL A 116 0.94 -6.33 -8.08
N TRP A 117 1.56 -7.20 -8.87
CA TRP A 117 2.96 -7.03 -9.24
C TRP A 117 3.21 -5.75 -10.02
N ASP A 118 2.36 -5.46 -11.02
CA ASP A 118 2.44 -4.19 -11.74
C ASP A 118 2.29 -2.99 -10.80
N ALA A 119 1.37 -3.06 -9.84
CA ALA A 119 1.14 -2.02 -8.85
C ALA A 119 2.33 -1.83 -7.89
N LEU A 120 2.97 -2.91 -7.43
CA LEU A 120 4.16 -2.85 -6.58
C LEU A 120 5.34 -2.22 -7.32
N LEU A 121 5.55 -2.56 -8.60
CA LEU A 121 6.60 -1.94 -9.42
C LEU A 121 6.36 -0.45 -9.65
N LEU A 122 5.10 -0.05 -9.86
CA LEU A 122 4.73 1.37 -9.95
C LEU A 122 4.98 2.10 -8.62
N LEU A 123 4.67 1.45 -7.50
CA LEU A 123 4.87 1.99 -6.16
C LEU A 123 6.36 2.25 -5.87
N CYS A 124 7.24 1.32 -6.23
CA CYS A 124 8.70 1.43 -6.05
C CYS A 124 9.39 2.50 -6.91
N ARG A 125 8.64 3.31 -7.67
CA ARG A 125 9.17 4.56 -8.24
C ARG A 125 9.36 5.64 -7.18
N ASN A 126 8.71 5.50 -6.03
CA ASN A 126 8.85 6.37 -4.87
C ASN A 126 9.71 5.69 -3.81
N GLU A 127 10.82 6.32 -3.42
CA GLU A 127 11.75 5.81 -2.40
C GLU A 127 11.08 5.48 -1.07
N LEU A 128 10.18 6.37 -0.60
CA LEU A 128 9.44 6.12 0.65
C LEU A 128 8.54 4.90 0.52
N ALA A 129 7.95 4.69 -0.66
CA ALA A 129 7.10 3.54 -0.89
C ALA A 129 7.88 2.23 -1.04
N THR A 130 9.11 2.28 -1.56
CA THR A 130 10.06 1.15 -1.54
C THR A 130 10.40 0.75 -0.11
N ARG A 131 10.61 1.72 0.80
CA ARG A 131 10.84 1.46 2.23
C ARG A 131 9.62 0.83 2.91
N GLU A 132 8.43 1.37 2.67
CA GLU A 132 7.20 0.78 3.20
C GLU A 132 6.94 -0.62 2.66
N LEU A 133 7.29 -0.88 1.39
CA LEU A 133 7.23 -2.23 0.82
C LEU A 133 8.22 -3.19 1.49
N ALA A 134 9.46 -2.77 1.71
CA ALA A 134 10.44 -3.54 2.46
C ALA A 134 9.92 -3.89 3.87
N GLN A 135 9.35 -2.91 4.58
CA GLN A 135 8.73 -3.14 5.88
C GLN A 135 7.54 -4.11 5.80
N ALA A 136 6.69 -3.97 4.78
CA ALA A 136 5.58 -4.89 4.57
C ALA A 136 6.05 -6.32 4.27
N PHE A 137 7.17 -6.49 3.57
CA PHE A 137 7.77 -7.80 3.33
C PHE A 137 8.35 -8.40 4.61
N GLU A 138 8.94 -7.58 5.47
CA GLU A 138 9.50 -8.05 6.75
C GLU A 138 8.46 -8.66 7.69
N THR A 139 7.22 -8.16 7.66
CA THR A 139 6.12 -8.69 8.48
C THR A 139 5.54 -10.00 7.94
N LEU A 140 5.91 -10.42 6.72
CA LEU A 140 5.43 -11.66 6.13
C LEU A 140 6.10 -12.89 6.76
N PRO A 141 5.38 -14.03 6.86
CA PRO A 141 5.99 -15.32 7.15
C PRO A 141 7.10 -15.65 6.16
N GLU A 142 8.16 -16.31 6.62
CA GLU A 142 9.38 -16.58 5.83
C GLU A 142 9.11 -17.14 4.41
N ARG A 143 8.15 -18.06 4.28
CA ARG A 143 7.76 -18.62 2.98
C ARG A 143 7.12 -17.58 2.05
N ALA A 144 6.25 -16.73 2.60
CA ALA A 144 5.59 -15.67 1.85
C ALA A 144 6.57 -14.53 1.51
N LYS A 145 7.48 -14.20 2.43
CA LYS A 145 8.59 -13.26 2.21
C LYS A 145 9.48 -13.71 1.05
N ARG A 146 9.93 -14.96 1.04
CA ARG A 146 10.71 -15.52 -0.08
C ARG A 146 9.96 -15.47 -1.40
N PHE A 147 8.71 -15.92 -1.41
CA PHE A 147 7.87 -15.83 -2.60
C PHE A 147 7.73 -14.38 -3.10
N ALA A 148 7.57 -13.42 -2.19
CA ALA A 148 7.43 -12.02 -2.53
C ALA A 148 8.72 -11.44 -3.14
N LEU A 149 9.88 -11.77 -2.54
CA LEU A 149 11.20 -11.37 -3.04
C LEU A 149 11.53 -12.03 -4.37
N ASP A 150 11.36 -13.35 -4.49
CA ASP A 150 11.58 -14.09 -5.74
C ASP A 150 10.71 -13.53 -6.86
N GLY A 151 9.44 -13.23 -6.56
CA GLY A 151 8.50 -12.62 -7.50
C GLY A 151 8.89 -11.22 -7.98
N LEU A 152 9.56 -10.42 -7.13
CA LEU A 152 10.17 -9.15 -7.53
C LEU A 152 11.40 -9.38 -8.40
N VAL A 153 12.32 -10.27 -8.00
CA VAL A 153 13.54 -10.57 -8.76
C VAL A 153 13.22 -11.05 -10.17
N GLU A 154 12.22 -11.91 -10.33
CA GLU A 154 11.78 -12.41 -11.64
C GLU A 154 11.25 -11.30 -12.57
N ARG A 155 10.72 -10.20 -12.01
CA ARG A 155 10.07 -9.12 -12.77
C ARG A 155 10.98 -7.92 -12.97
N ASP A 156 11.67 -7.51 -11.92
CA ASP A 156 12.54 -6.35 -11.89
C ASP A 156 13.63 -6.54 -10.80
N PRO A 157 14.82 -7.04 -11.19
CA PRO A 157 15.95 -7.22 -10.29
C PRO A 157 16.45 -5.92 -9.64
N GLU A 158 16.27 -4.76 -10.30
CA GLU A 158 16.72 -3.47 -9.78
C GLU A 158 15.81 -3.00 -8.65
N VAL A 159 14.49 -3.12 -8.82
CA VAL A 159 13.52 -2.89 -7.75
C VAL A 159 13.75 -3.85 -6.59
N ALA A 160 13.97 -5.14 -6.88
CA ALA A 160 14.26 -6.14 -5.85
C ALA A 160 15.51 -5.77 -5.04
N GLY A 161 16.58 -5.32 -5.71
CA GLY A 161 17.80 -4.84 -5.05
C GLY A 161 17.54 -3.66 -4.11
N ARG A 162 16.76 -2.66 -4.56
CA ARG A 162 16.41 -1.50 -3.70
C ARG A 162 15.57 -1.89 -2.48
N VAL A 163 14.63 -2.83 -2.64
CA VAL A 163 13.85 -3.36 -1.52
C VAL A 163 14.76 -4.09 -0.53
N LEU A 164 15.67 -4.95 -1.01
CA LEU A 164 16.61 -5.67 -0.16
C LEU A 164 17.55 -4.73 0.61
N LEU A 165 18.06 -3.67 -0.03
CA LEU A 165 18.90 -2.67 0.65
C LEU A 165 18.17 -2.05 1.86
N HIS A 166 16.88 -1.70 1.72
CA HIS A 166 16.11 -1.17 2.85
C HIS A 166 15.80 -2.20 3.94
N MET A 167 15.75 -3.49 3.59
CA MET A 167 15.60 -4.57 4.58
C MET A 167 16.91 -4.73 5.38
N GLU A 168 18.07 -4.65 4.71
CA GLU A 168 19.40 -4.78 5.32
C GLU A 168 19.78 -3.58 6.20
N ASP A 169 19.53 -2.35 5.74
CA ASP A 169 19.84 -1.11 6.49
C ASP A 169 19.20 -1.13 7.89
N ARG A 170 17.98 -1.67 8.00
CA ARG A 170 17.26 -1.75 9.27
C ARG A 170 17.74 -2.86 10.19
N ALA A 171 18.24 -3.97 9.64
CA ALA A 171 18.87 -5.02 10.43
C ALA A 171 20.13 -4.47 11.13
N GLY A 172 20.88 -3.59 10.46
CA GLY A 172 22.02 -2.88 11.04
C GLY A 172 21.64 -1.88 12.14
N GLU A 173 20.53 -1.14 11.99
CA GLU A 173 20.03 -0.22 13.02
C GLU A 173 19.53 -0.95 14.28
N ALA A 174 18.89 -2.12 14.13
CA ALA A 174 18.43 -2.93 15.25
C ALA A 174 19.58 -3.55 16.06
N ASP A 175 20.70 -3.90 15.41
CA ASP A 175 21.88 -4.47 16.06
C ASP A 175 22.75 -3.38 16.73
N ALA A 176 22.82 -2.18 16.14
CA ALA A 176 23.53 -1.03 16.73
C ALA A 176 22.86 -0.47 18.02
N GLY A 177 21.57 -0.75 18.24
CA GLY A 177 20.84 -0.36 19.45
C GLY A 177 21.07 -1.25 20.68
N GLY A 178 21.78 -2.37 20.55
CA GLY A 178 21.98 -3.36 21.62
C GLY A 178 23.18 -3.11 22.56
N ALA A 179 24.05 -2.14 22.29
CA ALA A 179 25.34 -1.98 22.97
C ALA A 179 25.48 -0.74 23.88
N ALA A 180 24.40 -0.29 24.54
CA ALA A 180 24.45 0.87 25.44
C ALA A 180 23.85 0.65 26.84
N ALA A 181 23.89 -0.59 27.37
CA ALA A 181 23.55 -0.85 28.77
C ALA A 181 24.36 -2.03 29.34
N ALA A 182 25.68 -1.87 29.45
CA ALA A 182 26.51 -2.66 30.34
C ALA A 182 27.35 -1.71 31.19
N GLY A 183 26.68 -1.10 32.18
CA GLY A 183 27.36 -0.54 33.34
C GLY A 183 27.99 -1.69 34.12
N ASP A 184 29.31 -1.71 34.06
CA ASP A 184 30.28 -2.58 34.72
C ASP A 184 29.86 -3.06 36.12
N PRO A 185 29.62 -4.38 36.33
CA PRO A 185 29.51 -4.94 37.67
C PRO A 185 30.76 -5.77 38.00
N LEU A 186 31.29 -5.53 39.21
CA LEU A 186 32.31 -6.32 39.96
C LEU A 186 33.76 -5.95 39.60
N GLY A 187 34.69 -5.70 40.53
CA GLY A 187 34.78 -5.85 41.99
C GLY A 187 36.00 -5.03 42.46
N VAL A 188 36.17 -4.71 43.75
CA VAL A 188 36.89 -5.45 44.81
C VAL A 188 36.45 -4.76 46.13
N GLY A 189 35.91 -5.39 47.18
CA GLY A 189 36.48 -6.43 48.03
C GLY A 189 37.31 -5.81 49.17
N GLU A 190 36.73 -5.61 50.36
CA GLU A 190 37.27 -6.09 51.66
C GLU A 190 36.37 -5.70 52.87
N PRO A 191 36.33 -6.51 53.93
CA PRO A 191 35.53 -6.30 55.14
C PRO A 191 36.35 -5.76 56.34
N ASP A 192 35.60 -5.45 57.40
CA ASP A 192 36.02 -5.33 58.81
C ASP A 192 36.70 -4.02 59.24
N GLU A 193 35.95 -3.18 59.98
CA GLU A 193 36.50 -2.51 61.16
C GLU A 193 35.39 -2.07 62.13
N ALA A 194 35.37 -2.72 63.28
CA ALA A 194 34.64 -2.30 64.47
C ALA A 194 35.23 -0.99 65.04
N LYS A 195 34.37 0.00 65.32
CA LYS A 195 34.35 0.81 66.58
C LYS A 195 33.45 2.06 66.47
N GLN A 196 32.72 2.31 67.56
CA GLN A 196 32.18 3.62 68.03
C GLN A 196 31.01 4.18 67.18
N ALA A 197 29.88 4.65 67.70
CA ALA A 197 29.50 5.05 69.05
C ALA A 197 27.96 5.03 69.17
N ALA A 198 27.45 4.53 70.29
CA ALA A 198 26.16 4.95 70.83
C ALA A 198 26.40 5.32 72.29
N ARG A 199 26.31 6.62 72.57
CA ARG A 199 26.05 7.21 73.87
C ARG A 199 24.86 8.11 73.69
#